data_AF-A0A9E0KNR4-F1
#
_entry.id   AF-A0A9E0KNR4-F1
#
_cell.length_a   1.000
_cell.length_b   1.000
_cell.length_c   1.000
_cell.angle_alpha   90.00
_cell.angle_beta   90.00
_cell.angle_gamma   90.00
#
_symmetry.space_group_name_H-M   'P 1'
#
loop_
_entity.id
_entity.type
_entity.pdbx_description
1 polymer ?
#
loop_
_entity_poly.entity_id
_entity_poly.type
_entity_poly.pdbx_seq_one_letter_code
_entity_poly.pdbx_strand_id
1 'polypeptide(L)'
;QMAEVPIPYSERVGRSKLSVVHDGSLFLRSMLWTVLEYNPVRILGLLGLAGMAIGLLCVVGLAITRLSGVTVLTPWNVIALFGGAVSGMIGVNLFLLGIVFNYLVALFRGRPVQQGLFGKPIFKTPVDRHFSWMGLVALVVGLSIGIAMLVLGINGWDMGRLWLYGLGSAMLILLGVELIIFWLILRVLDEVNVQTAREAPVTSQDMLIMEDTAATVQGDNRTGQFA
;
A
#
# COMPACT_ATOMS: atom_id res chain seq x y z
N GLN A 1 -16.04 26.68 26.17
CA GLN A 1 -16.63 26.97 24.85
C GLN A 1 -15.61 27.75 24.05
N MET A 2 -15.38 27.39 22.79
CA MET A 2 -14.60 28.21 21.86
C MET A 2 -15.55 29.25 21.26
N ALA A 3 -15.17 30.52 21.34
CA ALA A 3 -15.94 31.64 20.79
C ALA A 3 -14.99 32.52 19.98
N GLU A 4 -15.32 32.80 18.73
CA GLU A 4 -14.58 33.75 17.92
C GLU A 4 -14.92 35.17 18.37
N VAL A 5 -13.90 35.92 18.80
CA VAL A 5 -14.05 37.32 19.18
C VAL A 5 -13.66 38.19 17.98
N PRO A 6 -14.54 39.08 17.49
CA PRO A 6 -14.23 39.91 16.34
C PRO A 6 -13.13 40.93 16.66
N ILE A 7 -12.09 40.95 15.83
CA ILE A 7 -10.98 41.91 15.93
C ILE A 7 -11.33 43.20 15.18
N PRO A 8 -11.23 44.40 15.80
CA PRO A 8 -11.49 45.70 15.18
C PRO A 8 -10.66 45.94 13.91
N TYR A 9 -11.23 46.64 12.91
CA TYR A 9 -10.59 46.84 11.60
C TYR A 9 -9.29 47.64 11.68
N SER A 10 -9.17 48.55 12.64
CA SER A 10 -7.96 49.34 12.90
C SER A 10 -6.74 48.49 13.27
N GLU A 11 -6.94 47.31 13.85
CA GLU A 11 -5.87 46.37 14.22
C GLU A 11 -5.42 45.47 13.06
N ARG A 12 -6.14 45.52 11.92
CA ARG A 12 -5.87 44.67 10.74
C ARG A 12 -4.93 45.32 9.71
N VAL A 13 -4.45 46.53 9.99
CA VAL A 13 -3.68 47.33 9.02
C VAL A 13 -2.18 47.16 9.29
N GLY A 14 -1.47 46.48 8.38
CA GLY A 14 -0.03 46.21 8.51
C GLY A 14 0.51 45.35 7.37
N ARG A 15 1.83 45.09 7.36
CA ARG A 15 2.43 44.14 6.40
C ARG A 15 1.98 42.71 6.72
N SER A 16 1.76 41.90 5.67
CA SER A 16 1.39 40.49 5.83
C SER A 16 2.37 39.79 6.76
N LYS A 17 1.85 39.31 7.90
CA LYS A 17 2.60 38.47 8.85
C LYS A 17 2.67 37.01 8.41
N LEU A 18 1.91 36.67 7.36
CA LEU A 18 1.88 35.34 6.78
C LEU A 18 2.89 35.23 5.64
N SER A 19 3.71 34.21 5.71
CA SER A 19 4.67 33.81 4.69
C SER A 19 4.07 32.67 3.87
N VAL A 20 3.83 32.89 2.59
CA VAL A 20 3.20 31.89 1.70
C VAL A 20 3.96 30.56 1.72
N VAL A 21 5.29 30.61 1.73
CA VAL A 21 6.12 29.39 1.72
C VAL A 21 6.17 28.75 3.10
N HIS A 22 6.40 29.52 4.17
CA HIS A 22 6.50 28.97 5.53
C HIS A 22 5.15 28.42 6.00
N ASP A 23 4.09 29.24 5.94
CA ASP A 23 2.76 28.87 6.41
C ASP A 23 2.10 27.86 5.47
N GLY A 24 2.35 27.96 4.16
CA GLY A 24 1.92 26.95 3.19
C GLY A 24 2.54 25.58 3.46
N SER A 25 3.85 25.52 3.80
CA SER A 25 4.50 24.25 4.17
C SER A 25 3.99 23.68 5.49
N LEU A 26 3.70 24.55 6.48
CA LEU A 26 3.14 24.15 7.77
C LEU A 26 1.74 23.56 7.61
N PHE A 27 0.90 24.21 6.82
CA PHE A 27 -0.46 23.76 6.50
C PHE A 27 -0.46 22.45 5.69
N LEU A 28 0.41 22.35 4.67
CA LEU A 28 0.54 21.12 3.89
C LEU A 28 0.99 19.96 4.79
N ARG A 29 1.98 20.20 5.66
CA ARG A 29 2.46 19.19 6.61
C ARG A 29 1.35 18.72 7.54
N SER A 30 0.57 19.61 8.15
CA SER A 30 -0.52 19.20 9.05
C SER A 30 -1.60 18.40 8.31
N MET A 31 -1.95 18.78 7.09
CA MET A 31 -2.90 18.05 6.25
C MET A 31 -2.37 16.67 5.83
N LEU A 32 -1.10 16.58 5.40
CA LEU A 32 -0.45 15.32 5.03
C LEU A 32 -0.41 14.35 6.21
N TRP A 33 0.04 14.81 7.39
CA TRP A 33 0.07 13.98 8.60
C TRP A 33 -1.33 13.50 8.98
N THR A 34 -2.33 14.37 8.94
CA THR A 34 -3.72 13.99 9.22
C THR A 34 -4.20 12.92 8.22
N VAL A 35 -3.97 13.11 6.92
CA VAL A 35 -4.40 12.13 5.92
C VAL A 35 -3.64 10.81 6.04
N LEU A 36 -2.33 10.83 6.32
CA LEU A 36 -1.56 9.61 6.57
C LEU A 36 -2.07 8.84 7.80
N GLU A 37 -2.54 9.54 8.82
CA GLU A 37 -3.06 8.90 10.02
C GLU A 37 -4.41 8.22 9.79
N TYR A 38 -5.27 8.80 8.94
CA TYR A 38 -6.63 8.30 8.68
C TYR A 38 -6.75 7.41 7.43
N ASN A 39 -6.05 7.72 6.34
CA ASN A 39 -6.09 6.99 5.06
C ASN A 39 -4.76 7.15 4.27
N PRO A 40 -3.69 6.46 4.70
CA PRO A 40 -2.36 6.58 4.09
C PRO A 40 -2.31 6.03 2.66
N VAL A 41 -3.13 5.02 2.34
CA VAL A 41 -3.23 4.42 1.00
C VAL A 41 -3.56 5.45 -0.06
N ARG A 42 -4.40 6.44 0.24
CA ARG A 42 -4.83 7.40 -0.77
C ARG A 42 -3.67 8.23 -1.33
N ILE A 43 -2.79 8.73 -0.47
CA ILE A 43 -1.66 9.55 -0.93
C ILE A 43 -0.56 8.64 -1.51
N LEU A 44 -0.11 7.65 -0.73
CA LEU A 44 0.99 6.78 -1.14
C LEU A 44 0.64 5.94 -2.36
N GLY A 45 -0.59 5.42 -2.41
CA GLY A 45 -1.07 4.63 -3.53
C GLY A 45 -1.33 5.47 -4.79
N LEU A 46 -1.80 6.72 -4.70
CA LEU A 46 -1.92 7.58 -5.89
C LEU A 46 -0.55 7.95 -6.46
N LEU A 47 0.42 8.28 -5.60
CA LEU A 47 1.81 8.51 -6.02
C LEU A 47 2.42 7.23 -6.62
N GLY A 48 2.14 6.09 -6.00
CA GLY A 48 2.55 4.78 -6.49
C GLY A 48 2.02 4.49 -7.89
N LEU A 49 0.71 4.67 -8.09
CA LEU A 49 0.07 4.51 -9.39
C LEU A 49 0.62 5.47 -10.46
N ALA A 50 0.94 6.72 -10.09
CA ALA A 50 1.57 7.65 -11.02
C ALA A 50 2.95 7.14 -11.47
N GLY A 51 3.78 6.65 -10.55
CA GLY A 51 5.08 6.05 -10.89
C GLY A 51 4.95 4.79 -11.75
N MET A 52 4.02 3.89 -11.40
CA MET A 52 3.72 2.69 -12.18
C MET A 52 3.24 3.04 -13.60
N ALA A 53 2.39 4.06 -13.74
CA ALA A 53 1.89 4.52 -15.04
C ALA A 53 3.02 5.06 -15.91
N ILE A 54 3.94 5.85 -15.34
CA ILE A 54 5.13 6.34 -16.06
C ILE A 54 5.98 5.16 -16.53
N GLY A 55 6.29 4.21 -15.64
CA GLY A 55 7.06 3.02 -15.98
C GLY A 55 6.40 2.19 -17.09
N LEU A 56 5.08 1.99 -17.01
CA LEU A 56 4.31 1.26 -18.02
C LEU A 56 4.34 1.97 -19.38
N LEU A 57 4.17 3.29 -19.40
CA LEU A 57 4.25 4.08 -20.64
C LEU A 57 5.64 3.97 -21.28
N CYS A 58 6.71 3.97 -20.48
CA CYS A 58 8.07 3.76 -20.98
C CYS A 58 8.25 2.37 -21.60
N VAL A 59 7.77 1.31 -20.93
CA VAL A 59 7.83 -0.07 -21.46
C VAL A 59 7.02 -0.22 -22.75
N VAL A 60 5.80 0.33 -22.79
CA VAL A 60 4.95 0.32 -23.98
C VAL A 60 5.59 1.11 -25.12
N GLY A 61 6.12 2.31 -24.84
CA GLY A 61 6.83 3.11 -25.84
C GLY A 61 8.03 2.37 -26.42
N LEU A 62 8.82 1.69 -25.58
CA LEU A 62 9.93 0.85 -26.04
C LEU A 62 9.43 -0.34 -26.87
N ALA A 63 8.37 -1.03 -26.47
CA ALA A 63 7.79 -2.12 -27.26
C ALA A 63 7.35 -1.65 -28.65
N ILE A 64 6.71 -0.47 -28.75
CA ILE A 64 6.29 0.12 -30.02
C ILE A 64 7.52 0.44 -30.89
N THR A 65 8.54 1.10 -30.35
CA THR A 65 9.75 1.42 -31.14
C THR A 65 10.47 0.18 -31.64
N ARG A 66 10.44 -0.93 -30.90
CA ARG A 66 10.99 -2.21 -31.33
C ARG A 66 10.15 -2.88 -32.41
N LEU A 67 8.83 -2.83 -32.31
CA LEU A 67 7.92 -3.35 -33.35
C LEU A 67 8.03 -2.56 -34.66
N SER A 68 8.35 -1.27 -34.58
CA SER A 68 8.65 -0.42 -35.75
C SER A 68 10.01 -0.68 -36.40
N GLY A 69 10.76 -1.69 -35.94
CA GLY A 69 12.03 -2.11 -36.55
C GLY A 69 13.24 -1.24 -36.18
N VAL A 70 13.09 -0.25 -35.28
CA VAL A 70 14.19 0.60 -34.84
C VAL A 70 15.04 -0.17 -33.82
N THR A 71 16.19 -0.66 -34.28
CA THR A 71 17.12 -1.42 -33.42
C THR A 71 18.13 -0.55 -32.69
N VAL A 72 18.24 0.72 -33.06
CA VAL A 72 19.21 1.68 -32.53
C VAL A 72 18.68 2.34 -31.25
N LEU A 73 19.51 2.36 -30.21
CA LEU A 73 19.24 3.08 -28.97
C LEU A 73 19.65 4.54 -29.10
N THR A 74 18.67 5.44 -29.19
CA THR A 74 18.92 6.87 -29.07
C THR A 74 19.13 7.27 -27.60
N PRO A 75 19.84 8.37 -27.31
CA PRO A 75 20.04 8.84 -25.93
C PRO A 75 18.73 9.03 -25.14
N TRP A 76 17.68 9.49 -25.82
CA TRP A 76 16.35 9.67 -25.23
C TRP A 76 15.71 8.33 -24.82
N ASN A 77 15.87 7.28 -25.63
CA ASN A 77 15.34 5.95 -25.31
C ASN A 77 16.05 5.34 -24.10
N VAL A 78 17.34 5.62 -23.91
CA VAL A 78 18.11 5.17 -22.75
C VAL A 78 17.59 5.85 -21.47
N ILE A 79 17.42 7.17 -21.50
CA ILE A 79 16.87 7.91 -20.35
C ILE A 79 15.46 7.44 -20.03
N ALA A 80 14.62 7.23 -21.05
CA ALA A 80 13.26 6.72 -20.87
C ALA A 80 13.25 5.29 -20.30
N LEU A 81 14.16 4.42 -20.72
CA LEU A 81 14.26 3.06 -20.21
C LEU A 81 14.63 3.02 -18.72
N PHE A 82 15.73 3.70 -18.35
CA PHE A 82 16.19 3.70 -16.96
C PHE A 82 15.25 4.51 -16.07
N GLY A 83 14.81 5.70 -16.52
CA GLY A 83 13.85 6.51 -15.80
C GLY A 83 12.51 5.81 -15.61
N GLY A 84 12.03 5.10 -16.62
CA GLY A 84 10.82 4.29 -16.56
C GLY A 84 10.95 3.10 -15.61
N ALA A 85 12.07 2.37 -15.66
CA ALA A 85 12.33 1.25 -14.75
C ALA A 85 12.37 1.70 -13.29
N VAL A 86 13.12 2.77 -12.99
CA VAL A 86 13.23 3.34 -11.64
C VAL A 86 11.88 3.88 -11.16
N SER A 87 11.19 4.66 -11.99
CA SER A 87 9.89 5.24 -11.65
C SER A 87 8.83 4.16 -11.43
N GLY A 88 8.81 3.11 -12.26
CA GLY A 88 7.92 1.97 -12.11
C GLY A 88 8.17 1.24 -10.79
N MET A 89 9.43 0.98 -10.44
CA MET A 89 9.81 0.28 -9.21
C MET A 89 9.50 1.10 -7.95
N ILE A 90 9.78 2.40 -7.97
CA ILE A 90 9.37 3.32 -6.90
C ILE A 90 7.84 3.34 -6.78
N GLY A 91 7.14 3.35 -7.92
CA GLY A 91 5.69 3.32 -7.97
C GLY A 91 5.10 2.08 -7.29
N VAL A 92 5.63 0.90 -7.61
CA VAL A 92 5.26 -0.37 -6.96
C VAL A 92 5.51 -0.31 -5.45
N ASN A 93 6.69 0.12 -5.04
CA ASN A 93 7.06 0.17 -3.63
C ASN A 93 6.19 1.14 -2.82
N LEU A 94 5.91 2.33 -3.35
CA LEU A 94 5.00 3.30 -2.69
C LEU A 94 3.57 2.76 -2.60
N PHE A 95 3.11 2.06 -3.64
CA PHE A 95 1.79 1.44 -3.65
C PHE A 95 1.67 0.34 -2.59
N LEU A 96 2.63 -0.59 -2.54
CA LEU A 96 2.67 -1.67 -1.57
C LEU A 96 2.81 -1.13 -0.13
N LEU A 97 3.66 -0.12 0.07
CA LEU A 97 3.81 0.58 1.34
C LEU A 97 2.48 1.19 1.81
N GLY A 98 1.75 1.84 0.89
CA GLY A 98 0.40 2.33 1.14
C GLY A 98 -0.48 1.22 1.72
N ILE A 99 -0.56 0.08 1.03
CA ILE A 99 -1.38 -1.07 1.47
C ILE A 99 -1.01 -1.51 2.90
N VAL A 100 0.29 -1.69 3.19
CA VAL A 100 0.75 -2.11 4.53
C VAL A 100 0.34 -1.11 5.60
N PHE A 101 0.54 0.19 5.37
CA PHE A 101 0.13 1.21 6.34
C PHE A 101 -1.38 1.19 6.62
N ASN A 102 -2.21 0.93 5.61
CA ASN A 102 -3.65 0.82 5.80
C ASN A 102 -4.05 -0.41 6.64
N TYR A 103 -3.34 -1.53 6.48
CA TYR A 103 -3.48 -2.68 7.38
C TYR A 103 -3.03 -2.37 8.80
N LEU A 104 -1.89 -1.67 8.98
CA LEU A 104 -1.40 -1.26 10.30
C LEU A 104 -2.39 -0.34 11.02
N VAL A 105 -2.90 0.68 10.34
CA VAL A 105 -3.89 1.61 10.92
C VAL A 105 -5.17 0.87 11.30
N ALA A 106 -5.62 -0.08 10.49
CA ALA A 106 -6.79 -0.88 10.81
C ALA A 106 -6.57 -1.78 12.03
N LEU A 107 -5.38 -2.39 12.14
CA LEU A 107 -4.98 -3.23 13.27
C LEU A 107 -4.99 -2.41 14.57
N PHE A 108 -4.43 -1.20 14.58
CA PHE A 108 -4.40 -0.36 15.79
C PHE A 108 -5.76 0.26 16.15
N ARG A 109 -6.63 0.52 15.17
CA ARG A 109 -7.95 1.15 15.41
C ARG A 109 -9.08 0.13 15.64
N GLY A 110 -8.82 -1.17 15.53
CA GLY A 110 -9.80 -2.23 15.78
C GLY A 110 -11.05 -2.16 14.88
N ARG A 111 -10.94 -1.54 13.70
CA ARG A 111 -12.05 -1.40 12.73
C ARG A 111 -11.69 -2.11 11.42
N PRO A 112 -12.65 -2.82 10.80
CA PRO A 112 -12.40 -3.52 9.55
C PRO A 112 -11.95 -2.56 8.45
N VAL A 113 -10.94 -2.96 7.68
CA VAL A 113 -10.33 -2.23 6.56
C VAL A 113 -11.41 -1.91 5.51
N GLN A 114 -11.98 -0.70 5.51
CA GLN A 114 -13.03 -0.32 4.54
C GLN A 114 -12.70 0.89 3.65
N GLN A 115 -11.48 1.43 3.71
CA GLN A 115 -11.11 2.57 2.87
C GLN A 115 -10.14 2.14 1.76
N GLY A 116 -10.69 1.89 0.56
CA GLY A 116 -9.89 1.70 -0.66
C GLY A 116 -9.27 3.03 -1.16
N LEU A 117 -8.50 2.95 -2.25
CA LEU A 117 -7.79 4.10 -2.86
C LEU A 117 -8.70 5.31 -3.16
N PHE A 118 -9.99 5.07 -3.41
CA PHE A 118 -11.01 6.10 -3.66
C PHE A 118 -12.12 6.17 -2.59
N GLY A 119 -11.84 5.72 -1.35
CA GLY A 119 -12.79 5.75 -0.24
C GLY A 119 -13.89 4.67 -0.30
N LYS A 120 -14.09 4.03 -1.45
CA LYS A 120 -14.89 2.79 -1.61
C LYS A 120 -13.97 1.63 -2.01
N PRO A 121 -14.16 0.42 -1.48
CA PRO A 121 -13.40 -0.76 -1.92
C PRO A 121 -13.73 -1.05 -3.40
N ILE A 122 -12.73 -0.90 -4.28
CA ILE A 122 -12.88 -1.13 -5.73
C ILE A 122 -12.99 -2.63 -6.03
N PHE A 123 -12.39 -3.46 -5.19
CA PHE A 123 -12.44 -4.92 -5.27
C PHE A 123 -13.09 -5.51 -4.02
N LYS A 124 -14.06 -6.41 -4.21
CA LYS A 124 -14.77 -7.13 -3.12
C LYS A 124 -13.87 -8.16 -2.43
N THR A 125 -12.88 -8.68 -3.15
CA THR A 125 -11.79 -9.51 -2.64
C THR A 125 -10.51 -8.69 -2.67
N PRO A 126 -9.75 -8.61 -1.57
CA PRO A 126 -8.54 -7.84 -1.56
C PRO A 126 -7.50 -8.48 -2.52
N VAL A 127 -6.82 -7.62 -3.28
CA VAL A 127 -5.89 -8.02 -4.37
C VAL A 127 -4.65 -8.72 -3.80
N ASP A 128 -4.33 -8.44 -2.54
CA ASP A 128 -3.30 -9.09 -1.73
C ASP A 128 -3.35 -10.62 -1.77
N ARG A 129 -4.52 -11.25 -1.81
CA ARG A 129 -4.61 -12.72 -1.87
C ARG A 129 -3.97 -13.31 -3.14
N HIS A 130 -3.91 -12.54 -4.22
CA HIS A 130 -3.32 -12.95 -5.50
C HIS A 130 -1.83 -12.56 -5.63
N PHE A 131 -1.29 -11.74 -4.72
CA PHE A 131 0.11 -11.29 -4.80
C PHE A 131 1.11 -12.45 -4.74
N SER A 132 0.80 -13.54 -4.03
CA SER A 132 1.68 -14.72 -4.00
C SER A 132 1.85 -15.35 -5.38
N TRP A 133 0.75 -15.59 -6.10
CA TRP A 133 0.80 -16.18 -7.44
C TRP A 133 1.44 -15.23 -8.45
N MET A 134 1.09 -13.94 -8.39
CA MET A 134 1.69 -12.93 -9.28
C MET A 134 3.20 -12.81 -9.05
N GLY A 135 3.65 -12.76 -7.79
CA GLY A 135 5.06 -12.67 -7.43
C GLY A 135 5.84 -13.92 -7.83
N LEU A 136 5.27 -15.11 -7.59
CA LEU A 136 5.90 -16.39 -7.95
C LEU A 136 6.01 -16.54 -9.48
N VAL A 137 4.95 -16.20 -10.22
CA VAL A 137 4.99 -16.19 -11.70
C VAL A 137 6.03 -15.20 -12.21
N ALA A 138 6.06 -13.97 -11.70
CA ALA A 138 7.04 -12.97 -12.11
C ALA A 138 8.49 -13.43 -11.83
N LEU A 139 8.72 -14.05 -10.67
CA LEU A 139 10.02 -14.58 -10.28
C LEU A 139 10.45 -15.73 -11.19
N VAL A 140 9.59 -16.71 -11.44
CA VAL A 140 9.89 -17.86 -12.32
C VAL A 140 10.11 -17.40 -13.76
N VAL A 141 9.28 -16.50 -14.28
CA VAL A 141 9.44 -15.94 -15.62
C VAL A 141 10.76 -15.18 -15.70
N GLY A 142 11.06 -14.32 -14.72
CA GLY A 142 12.34 -13.60 -14.66
C GLY A 142 13.52 -14.55 -14.64
N LEU A 143 13.53 -15.55 -13.76
CA LEU A 143 14.60 -16.56 -13.69
C LEU A 143 14.77 -17.33 -15.01
N SER A 144 13.66 -17.72 -15.64
CA SER A 144 13.70 -18.43 -16.92
C SER A 144 14.32 -17.59 -18.03
N ILE A 145 13.98 -16.30 -18.12
CA ILE A 145 14.58 -15.37 -19.09
C ILE A 145 16.05 -15.15 -18.78
N GLY A 146 16.42 -14.99 -17.50
CA GLY A 146 17.80 -14.81 -17.07
C GLY A 146 18.69 -16.03 -17.38
N ILE A 147 18.19 -17.25 -17.14
CA ILE A 147 18.88 -18.49 -17.49
C ILE A 147 19.02 -18.60 -19.01
N ALA A 148 17.95 -18.35 -19.77
CA ALA A 148 17.99 -18.38 -21.23
C ALA A 148 19.01 -17.37 -21.78
N MET A 149 19.06 -16.16 -21.22
CA MET A 149 20.04 -15.13 -21.57
C MET A 149 21.48 -15.61 -21.29
N LEU A 150 21.73 -16.21 -20.13
CA LEU A 150 23.06 -16.72 -19.76
C LEU A 150 23.52 -17.82 -20.71
N VAL A 151 22.63 -18.78 -21.01
CA VAL A 151 22.93 -19.86 -21.96
C VAL A 151 23.22 -19.30 -23.36
N LEU A 152 22.42 -18.35 -23.86
CA LEU A 152 22.65 -17.72 -25.17
C LEU A 152 23.95 -16.92 -25.19
N GLY A 153 24.28 -16.21 -24.11
CA GLY A 153 25.52 -15.45 -23.98
C GLY A 153 26.77 -16.33 -24.04
N ILE A 154 26.76 -17.49 -23.38
CA ILE A 154 27.86 -18.47 -23.44
C ILE A 154 27.98 -19.09 -24.84
N ASN A 155 26.86 -19.27 -25.55
CA ASN A 155 26.84 -19.77 -26.93
C ASN A 155 27.30 -18.72 -27.98
N GLY A 156 27.87 -17.59 -27.56
CA GLY A 156 28.48 -16.60 -28.44
C GLY A 156 27.50 -15.64 -29.11
N TRP A 157 26.26 -15.53 -28.61
CA TRP A 157 25.31 -14.53 -29.12
C TRP A 157 25.73 -13.12 -28.72
N ASP A 158 25.48 -12.15 -29.61
CA ASP A 158 25.82 -10.75 -29.39
C ASP A 158 25.10 -10.17 -28.15
N MET A 159 25.90 -9.79 -27.16
CA MET A 159 25.43 -9.20 -25.89
C MET A 159 24.63 -7.91 -26.13
N GLY A 160 24.88 -7.19 -27.24
CA GLY A 160 24.13 -6.01 -27.65
C GLY A 160 22.65 -6.27 -27.94
N ARG A 161 22.24 -7.53 -28.15
CA ARG A 161 20.83 -7.94 -28.29
C ARG A 161 20.23 -8.47 -27.00
N LEU A 162 21.05 -9.05 -26.14
CA LEU A 162 20.64 -9.74 -24.92
C LEU A 162 20.41 -8.81 -23.73
N TRP A 163 21.09 -7.66 -23.68
CA TRP A 163 21.05 -6.77 -22.51
C TRP A 163 19.62 -6.31 -22.11
N LEU A 164 18.73 -6.08 -23.09
CA LEU A 164 17.34 -5.67 -22.81
C LEU A 164 16.55 -6.80 -22.11
N TYR A 165 16.75 -8.04 -22.56
CA TYR A 165 16.16 -9.21 -21.93
C TYR A 165 16.73 -9.45 -20.54
N GLY A 166 18.03 -9.20 -20.36
CA GLY A 166 18.69 -9.25 -19.03
C GLY A 166 18.12 -8.21 -18.07
N LEU A 167 17.95 -6.97 -18.52
CA LEU A 167 17.33 -5.91 -17.71
C LEU A 167 15.88 -6.26 -17.34
N GLY A 168 15.08 -6.72 -18.31
CA GLY A 168 13.70 -7.14 -18.07
C GLY A 168 13.61 -8.31 -17.09
N SER A 169 14.49 -9.31 -17.25
CA SER A 169 14.65 -10.42 -16.30
C SER A 169 14.95 -9.93 -14.89
N ALA A 170 15.93 -9.04 -14.73
CA ALA A 170 16.29 -8.51 -13.42
C ALA A 170 15.13 -7.76 -12.75
N MET A 171 14.42 -6.91 -13.51
CA MET A 171 13.25 -6.18 -13.00
C MET A 171 12.12 -7.12 -12.58
N LEU A 172 11.85 -8.18 -13.37
CA LEU A 172 10.84 -9.18 -13.03
C LEU A 172 11.19 -9.97 -11.77
N ILE A 173 12.47 -10.32 -11.60
CA ILE A 173 12.93 -11.00 -10.38
C ILE A 173 12.74 -10.09 -9.17
N LEU A 174 13.19 -8.82 -9.25
CA LEU A 174 13.04 -7.88 -8.14
C LEU A 174 11.56 -7.66 -7.79
N LEU A 175 10.71 -7.42 -8.79
CA LEU A 175 9.27 -7.28 -8.60
C LEU A 175 8.64 -8.53 -7.98
N GLY A 176 9.03 -9.72 -8.45
CA GLY A 176 8.55 -10.99 -7.92
C GLY A 176 8.90 -11.18 -6.45
N VAL A 177 10.16 -10.90 -6.10
CA VAL A 177 10.64 -10.96 -4.70
C VAL A 177 9.91 -9.95 -3.82
N GLU A 178 9.78 -8.69 -4.26
CA GLU A 178 9.06 -7.65 -3.51
C GLU A 178 7.60 -8.05 -3.25
N LEU A 179 6.89 -8.55 -4.27
CA LEU A 179 5.51 -9.00 -4.10
C LEU A 179 5.38 -10.16 -3.12
N ILE A 180 6.33 -11.12 -3.12
CA ILE A 180 6.34 -12.22 -2.16
C ILE A 180 6.57 -11.72 -0.73
N ILE A 181 7.54 -10.81 -0.54
CA ILE A 181 7.84 -10.22 0.78
C ILE A 181 6.63 -9.46 1.31
N PHE A 182 6.03 -8.58 0.50
CA PHE A 182 4.86 -7.82 0.91
C PHE A 182 3.65 -8.70 1.15
N TRP A 183 3.45 -9.74 0.34
CA TRP A 183 2.41 -10.74 0.60
C TRP A 183 2.59 -11.42 1.95
N LEU A 184 3.82 -11.82 2.29
CA LEU A 184 4.14 -12.44 3.58
C LEU A 184 3.83 -11.48 4.74
N ILE A 185 4.23 -10.21 4.62
CA ILE A 185 3.93 -9.17 5.62
C ILE A 185 2.41 -9.05 5.79
N LEU A 186 1.66 -8.85 4.71
CA LEU A 186 0.21 -8.70 4.76
C LEU A 186 -0.48 -9.94 5.34
N ARG A 187 0.02 -11.14 5.02
CA ARG A 187 -0.50 -12.40 5.57
C ARG A 187 -0.33 -12.47 7.08
N VAL A 188 0.81 -12.04 7.61
CA VAL A 188 1.06 -11.98 9.06
C VAL A 188 0.15 -10.95 9.72
N LEU A 189 0.01 -9.76 9.12
CA LEU A 189 -0.86 -8.71 9.66
C LEU A 189 -2.34 -9.15 9.72
N ASP A 190 -2.81 -9.84 8.69
CA ASP A 190 -4.18 -10.37 8.63
C ASP A 190 -4.40 -11.45 9.70
N GLU A 191 -3.44 -12.36 9.90
CA GLU A 191 -3.51 -13.38 10.95
C GLU A 191 -3.56 -12.77 12.36
N VAL A 192 -2.75 -11.73 12.63
CA VAL A 192 -2.78 -11.02 13.92
C VAL A 192 -4.12 -10.32 14.12
N ASN A 193 -4.66 -9.67 13.08
CA ASN A 193 -5.96 -9.01 13.17
C ASN A 193 -7.11 -10.00 13.46
N VAL A 194 -7.07 -11.19 12.85
CA VAL A 194 -8.02 -12.28 13.13
C VAL A 194 -7.89 -12.76 14.57
N GLN A 195 -6.68 -12.86 15.13
CA GLN A 195 -6.46 -13.23 16.54
C GLN A 195 -7.01 -12.17 17.50
N THR A 196 -6.70 -10.89 17.29
CA THR A 196 -7.25 -9.78 18.11
C THR A 196 -8.77 -9.77 18.10
N ALA A 197 -9.40 -10.06 16.96
CA ALA A 197 -10.85 -10.14 16.85
C ALA A 197 -11.47 -11.33 17.60
N ARG A 198 -10.75 -12.44 17.74
CA ARG A 198 -11.19 -13.62 18.53
C ARG A 198 -11.02 -13.42 20.03
N GLU A 199 -10.02 -12.64 20.43
CA GLU A 199 -9.75 -12.30 21.83
C GLU A 199 -10.60 -11.11 22.32
N ALA A 200 -11.25 -10.37 21.41
CA ALA A 200 -12.20 -9.33 21.77
C ALA A 200 -13.37 -9.95 22.57
N PRO A 201 -13.71 -9.41 23.75
CA PRO A 201 -14.28 -10.24 24.80
C PRO A 201 -15.74 -10.56 24.53
N VAL A 202 -16.04 -11.86 24.43
CA VAL A 202 -17.38 -12.43 24.75
C VAL A 202 -17.75 -12.12 26.23
N THR A 203 -16.80 -11.61 27.01
CA THR A 203 -16.89 -11.27 28.42
C THR A 203 -18.02 -10.31 28.81
N SER A 204 -18.49 -9.39 27.95
CA SER A 204 -19.61 -8.52 28.35
C SER A 204 -20.96 -9.24 28.36
N GLN A 205 -21.19 -10.14 27.40
CA GLN A 205 -22.42 -10.93 27.33
C GLN A 205 -22.36 -12.13 28.28
N ASP A 206 -21.22 -12.81 28.38
CA ASP A 206 -21.06 -13.94 29.30
C ASP A 206 -20.98 -13.50 30.76
N MET A 207 -20.41 -12.32 31.11
CA MET A 207 -20.52 -11.81 32.49
C MET A 207 -21.95 -11.42 32.85
N LEU A 208 -22.70 -10.78 31.95
CA LEU A 208 -24.11 -10.45 32.21
C LEU A 208 -24.96 -11.71 32.37
N ILE A 209 -24.73 -12.74 31.54
CA ILE A 209 -25.44 -14.02 31.66
C ILE A 209 -25.00 -14.79 32.92
N MET A 210 -23.72 -14.78 33.31
CA MET A 210 -23.25 -15.39 34.55
C MET A 210 -23.75 -14.64 35.80
N GLU A 211 -23.84 -13.31 35.76
CA GLU A 211 -24.37 -12.49 36.87
C GLU A 211 -25.87 -12.69 37.02
N ASP A 212 -26.63 -12.74 35.92
CA ASP A 212 -28.08 -13.00 35.94
C ASP A 212 -28.38 -14.46 36.37
N THR A 213 -27.56 -15.42 35.93
CA THR A 213 -27.66 -16.82 36.40
C THR A 213 -27.31 -16.95 37.89
N ALA A 214 -26.29 -16.25 38.37
CA ALA A 214 -25.92 -16.25 39.79
C ALA A 214 -26.99 -15.57 40.67
N ALA A 215 -27.59 -14.47 40.19
CA ALA A 215 -28.69 -13.79 40.87
C ALA A 215 -29.97 -14.64 40.93
N THR A 216 -30.26 -15.39 39.86
CA THR A 216 -31.42 -16.29 39.79
C THR A 216 -31.28 -17.48 40.76
N VAL A 217 -30.08 -18.08 40.85
CA VAL A 217 -29.79 -19.19 41.78
C VAL A 217 -29.82 -18.73 43.24
N GLN A 218 -29.41 -17.49 43.53
CA GLN A 218 -29.42 -16.95 44.90
C GLN A 218 -30.81 -16.45 45.34
N GLY A 219 -31.69 -16.10 44.40
CA GLY A 219 -33.09 -15.78 44.65
C GLY A 219 -33.93 -17.01 45.04
N ASP A 220 -33.72 -18.14 44.37
CA ASP A 220 -34.46 -19.39 44.60
C ASP A 220 -34.17 -20.00 45.99
N ASN A 221 -32.92 -19.87 46.46
CA ASN A 221 -32.50 -20.42 47.75
C ASN A 221 -33.07 -19.66 48.97
N ARG A 222 -33.64 -18.46 48.79
CA ARG A 222 -34.29 -17.68 49.85
C ARG A 222 -35.79 -18.00 50.00
N THR A 223 -36.41 -18.60 49.00
CA THR A 223 -37.84 -18.99 49.02
C THR A 223 -38.10 -20.39 49.57
N GLY A 224 -37.06 -21.25 49.68
CA GLY A 224 -37.18 -22.61 50.23
C GLY A 224 -37.04 -22.75 51.75
N GLN A 225 -36.86 -21.65 52.50
CA GLN A 225 -36.66 -21.68 53.97
C GLN A 225 -37.91 -21.29 54.80
N PHE A 226 -39.06 -21.11 54.15
CA PHE A 226 -40.35 -20.88 54.81
C PHE A 226 -41.37 -21.95 54.40
N ALA A 227 -41.12 -23.20 54.79
CA ALA A 227 -42.11 -24.27 54.77
C ALA A 227 -41.88 -25.19 55.97
#